data_AF-A0A564Q8Y2-F1
#
_entry.id   AF-A0A564Q8Y2-F1
#
_cell.length_a   1.000
_cell.length_b   1.000
_cell.length_c   1.000
_cell.angle_alpha   90.00
_cell.angle_beta   90.00
_cell.angle_gamma   90.00
#
_symmetry.space_group_name_H-M   'P 1'
#
loop_
_entity.id
_entity.type
_entity.pdbx_description
1 polymer ?
#
loop_
_entity_poly.entity_id
_entity_poly.type
_entity_poly.pdbx_seq_one_letter_code
_entity_poly.pdbx_strand_id
1 'polypeptide(L)'
;MRGRRKKFGIDVNEERNILLAACEEGQTSMDTFIGGGYHGAFTYFLVETIKKEKGSVTYRELIEKTGEKLEKNGFDRMTPQLEGQERYFNELFLSSV
;
A
#
# COMPACT_ATOMS: atom_id res chain seq x y z
N MET A 1 -1.08 14.00 24.47
CA MET A 1 -2.24 13.12 24.19
C MET A 1 -2.20 11.94 25.13
N ARG A 2 -3.25 11.74 25.95
CA ARG A 2 -3.31 10.67 26.96
C ARG A 2 -4.04 9.48 26.34
N GLY A 3 -3.31 8.43 25.96
CA GLY A 3 -3.89 7.21 25.42
C GLY A 3 -4.90 6.60 26.39
N ARG A 4 -6.10 6.33 25.90
CA ARG A 4 -7.20 5.73 26.67
C ARG A 4 -6.74 4.32 27.10
N ARG A 5 -6.76 4.04 28.41
CA ARG A 5 -6.33 2.74 28.97
C ARG A 5 -7.20 1.62 28.36
N LYS A 6 -6.59 0.71 27.60
CA LYS A 6 -7.26 -0.47 27.04
C LYS A 6 -7.75 -1.36 28.20
N LYS A 7 -9.05 -1.64 28.26
CA LYS A 7 -9.60 -2.70 29.12
C LYS A 7 -9.75 -3.94 28.24
N PHE A 8 -9.12 -5.06 28.61
CA PHE A 8 -9.13 -6.32 27.85
C PHE A 8 -8.58 -6.28 26.41
N GLY A 9 -7.65 -5.37 26.10
CA GLY A 9 -7.10 -5.25 24.74
C GLY A 9 -8.05 -4.61 23.73
N ILE A 10 -9.20 -4.08 24.17
CA ILE A 10 -10.13 -3.35 23.31
C ILE A 10 -9.46 -2.03 22.91
N ASP A 11 -9.06 -1.94 21.66
CA ASP A 11 -8.53 -0.74 21.03
C ASP A 11 -9.62 -0.09 20.18
N VAL A 12 -9.98 1.15 20.52
CA VAL A 12 -10.89 1.95 19.70
C VAL A 12 -10.00 2.77 18.78
N ASN A 13 -9.69 2.21 17.62
CA ASN A 13 -8.73 2.82 16.71
C ASN A 13 -9.37 3.97 15.94
N GLU A 14 -9.20 5.19 16.44
CA GLU A 14 -9.57 6.45 15.76
C GLU A 14 -8.44 7.00 14.88
N GLU A 15 -7.32 6.28 14.77
CA GLU A 15 -6.12 6.77 14.09
C GLU A 15 -6.31 6.80 12.57
N ARG A 16 -5.77 7.84 11.94
CA ARG A 16 -5.75 8.03 10.47
C ARG A 16 -4.61 7.25 9.83
N ASN A 17 -4.57 5.95 10.09
CA ASN A 17 -3.56 5.07 9.51
C ASN A 17 -4.13 4.37 8.27
N ILE A 18 -3.30 4.28 7.24
CA ILE A 18 -3.53 3.44 6.06
C ILE A 18 -2.33 2.52 5.93
N LEU A 19 -2.60 1.23 5.73
CA LEU A 19 -1.61 0.21 5.44
C LEU A 19 -1.71 -0.17 3.96
N LEU A 20 -0.56 -0.14 3.28
CA LEU A 20 -0.37 -0.72 1.95
C LEU A 20 0.49 -1.97 2.12
N ALA A 21 -0.10 -3.15 1.98
CA ALA A 21 0.63 -4.42 2.08
C ALA A 21 0.97 -4.94 0.69
N ALA A 22 2.12 -5.62 0.57
CA ALA A 22 2.59 -6.12 -0.72
C ALA A 22 1.81 -7.34 -1.24
N CYS A 23 1.20 -8.10 -0.34
CA CYS A 23 0.48 -9.33 -0.65
C CYS A 23 -0.54 -9.66 0.46
N GLU A 24 -1.47 -10.56 0.16
CA GLU A 24 -2.40 -11.14 1.14
C GLU A 24 -1.69 -12.09 2.12
N GLU A 25 -2.38 -12.45 3.19
CA GLU A 25 -1.95 -13.54 4.05
C GLU A 25 -1.78 -14.84 3.24
N GLY A 26 -0.70 -15.58 3.50
CA GLY A 26 -0.38 -16.84 2.81
C GLY A 26 0.32 -16.66 1.46
N GLN A 27 0.45 -15.43 0.96
CA GLN A 27 1.28 -15.11 -0.20
C GLN A 27 2.70 -14.72 0.23
N THR A 28 3.65 -14.77 -0.71
CA THR A 28 5.04 -14.38 -0.48
C THR A 28 5.36 -13.12 -1.29
N SER A 29 5.82 -12.08 -0.61
CA SER A 29 6.37 -10.90 -1.28
C SER A 29 7.70 -11.26 -1.95
N MET A 30 7.91 -10.77 -3.17
CA MET A 30 9.03 -11.19 -4.03
C MET A 30 10.09 -10.10 -4.17
N ASP A 31 11.35 -10.48 -3.95
CA ASP A 31 12.52 -9.72 -4.42
C ASP A 31 12.86 -10.15 -5.85
N THR A 32 13.17 -9.19 -6.72
CA THR A 32 13.36 -9.43 -8.15
C THR A 32 14.45 -8.54 -8.75
N PHE A 33 15.09 -9.01 -9.82
CA PHE A 33 16.07 -8.25 -10.58
C PHE A 33 15.37 -7.48 -11.71
N ILE A 34 15.14 -6.18 -11.51
CA ILE A 34 14.42 -5.30 -12.43
C ILE A 34 15.10 -3.94 -12.49
N GLY A 35 15.09 -3.27 -13.64
CA GLY A 35 15.74 -1.96 -13.80
C GLY A 35 17.26 -1.96 -13.57
N GLY A 36 17.93 -3.13 -13.67
CA GLY A 36 19.37 -3.28 -13.47
C GLY A 36 19.81 -3.49 -12.01
N GLY A 37 18.88 -3.72 -11.08
CA GLY A 37 19.19 -4.00 -9.68
C GLY A 37 18.16 -4.91 -9.01
N TYR A 38 18.46 -5.32 -7.78
CA TYR A 38 17.52 -6.07 -6.94
C TYR A 38 16.58 -5.13 -6.20
N HIS A 39 15.28 -5.38 -6.30
CA HIS A 39 14.23 -4.60 -5.65
C HIS A 39 13.11 -5.53 -5.19
N GLY A 40 12.38 -5.14 -4.13
CA GLY A 40 11.08 -5.73 -3.85
C GLY A 40 10.09 -5.36 -4.96
N ALA A 41 9.44 -6.34 -5.60
CA ALA A 41 8.56 -6.15 -6.76
C ALA A 41 7.47 -5.10 -6.46
N PHE A 42 6.79 -5.25 -5.31
CA PHE A 42 5.76 -4.30 -4.88
C PHE A 42 6.31 -2.87 -4.73
N THR A 43 7.42 -2.71 -4.01
CA THR A 43 7.99 -1.38 -3.76
C THR A 43 8.46 -0.72 -5.05
N TYR A 44 9.05 -1.47 -5.96
CA TYR A 44 9.50 -0.95 -7.25
C TYR A 44 8.34 -0.36 -8.05
N PHE A 45 7.26 -1.13 -8.25
CA PHE A 45 6.12 -0.67 -9.04
C PHE A 45 5.29 0.40 -8.31
N LEU A 46 5.22 0.36 -6.98
CA LEU A 46 4.61 1.42 -6.18
C LEU A 46 5.31 2.76 -6.43
N VAL A 47 6.63 2.80 -6.32
CA VAL A 47 7.43 4.02 -6.55
C VAL A 47 7.36 4.46 -8.02
N GLU A 48 7.37 3.53 -8.96
CA GLU A 48 7.19 3.84 -10.38
C GLU A 48 5.83 4.51 -10.65
N THR A 49 4.74 4.00 -10.03
CA THR A 49 3.41 4.60 -10.13
C THR A 49 3.37 6.00 -9.51
N ILE A 50 3.91 6.19 -8.30
CA ILE A 50 4.00 7.51 -7.65
C ILE A 50 4.70 8.53 -8.57
N LYS A 51 5.82 8.13 -9.18
CA LYS A 51 6.57 8.99 -10.12
C LYS A 51 5.75 9.31 -11.37
N LYS A 52 5.05 8.33 -11.94
CA LYS A 52 4.23 8.50 -13.15
C LYS A 52 3.07 9.47 -12.91
N GLU A 53 2.38 9.34 -11.78
CA GLU A 53 1.22 10.16 -11.42
C GLU A 53 1.62 11.51 -10.80
N LYS A 54 2.93 11.79 -10.67
CA LYS A 54 3.49 13.05 -10.13
C LYS A 54 2.94 13.42 -8.73
N GLY A 55 2.61 12.41 -7.92
CA GLY A 55 2.04 12.61 -6.58
C GLY A 55 0.56 13.03 -6.57
N SER A 56 -0.11 13.10 -7.71
CA SER A 56 -1.56 13.38 -7.81
C SER A 56 -2.36 12.08 -7.95
N VAL A 57 -2.25 11.20 -6.95
CA VAL A 57 -2.91 9.89 -6.93
C VAL A 57 -3.49 9.61 -5.54
N THR A 58 -4.68 9.05 -5.47
CA THR A 58 -5.29 8.62 -4.21
C THR A 58 -4.71 7.30 -3.71
N TYR A 59 -4.91 6.93 -2.44
CA TYR A 59 -4.47 5.63 -1.93
C TYR A 59 -5.09 4.45 -2.73
N ARG A 60 -6.38 4.55 -3.07
CA ARG A 60 -7.10 3.57 -3.89
C ARG A 60 -6.49 3.43 -5.28
N GLU A 61 -6.35 4.53 -6.00
CA GLU A 61 -5.79 4.49 -7.35
C GLU A 61 -4.33 4.01 -7.33
N LEU A 62 -3.57 4.36 -6.29
CA LEU A 62 -2.18 3.95 -6.16
C LEU A 62 -2.05 2.42 -6.00
N ILE A 63 -2.86 1.80 -5.15
CA ILE A 63 -2.82 0.34 -4.96
C ILE A 63 -3.31 -0.41 -6.21
N GLU A 64 -4.38 0.07 -6.85
CA GLU A 64 -4.96 -0.52 -8.06
C GLU A 64 -3.96 -0.49 -9.22
N LYS A 65 -3.40 0.69 -9.54
CA LYS A 65 -2.37 0.85 -10.59
C LYS A 65 -1.09 0.07 -10.30
N THR A 66 -0.73 -0.09 -9.02
CA THR A 66 0.43 -0.90 -8.61
C THR A 66 0.15 -2.39 -8.84
N GLY A 67 -1.06 -2.86 -8.50
CA GLY A 67 -1.52 -4.22 -8.79
C GLY A 67 -1.52 -4.54 -10.29
N GLU A 68 -2.08 -3.64 -11.12
CA GLU A 68 -2.07 -3.80 -12.59
C GLU A 68 -0.64 -3.94 -13.15
N LYS A 69 0.31 -3.18 -12.60
CA LYS A 69 1.73 -3.30 -12.99
C LYS A 69 2.34 -4.62 -12.55
N LEU A 70 2.06 -5.08 -11.33
CA LEU A 70 2.53 -6.37 -10.84
C LEU A 70 2.04 -7.51 -11.74
N GLU A 71 0.74 -7.54 -12.02
CA GLU A 71 0.13 -8.54 -12.91
C GLU A 71 0.77 -8.52 -14.30
N LYS A 72 0.88 -7.33 -14.92
CA LYS A 72 1.48 -7.17 -16.25
C LYS A 72 2.95 -7.63 -16.33
N ASN A 73 3.67 -7.60 -15.20
CA ASN A 73 5.08 -7.99 -15.14
C ASN A 73 5.30 -9.39 -14.56
N GLY A 74 4.26 -10.23 -14.47
CA GLY A 74 4.37 -11.64 -14.07
C GLY A 74 4.43 -11.87 -12.56
N PHE A 75 3.92 -10.93 -11.77
CA PHE A 75 3.77 -11.05 -10.32
C PHE A 75 2.30 -11.25 -9.92
N ASP A 76 1.52 -11.95 -10.75
CA ASP A 76 0.08 -12.23 -10.58
C ASP A 76 -0.26 -12.98 -9.28
N ARG A 77 0.73 -13.63 -8.66
CA ARG A 77 0.59 -14.33 -7.37
C ARG A 77 0.70 -13.43 -6.14
N MET A 78 1.06 -12.16 -6.33
CA MET A 78 1.10 -11.15 -5.28
C MET A 78 -0.11 -10.24 -5.41
N THR A 79 -0.99 -10.23 -4.39
CA THR A 79 -2.19 -9.39 -4.35
C THR A 79 -1.99 -8.24 -3.35
N PRO A 80 -1.63 -7.02 -3.79
CA PRO A 80 -1.46 -5.90 -2.87
C PRO A 80 -2.75 -5.57 -2.11
N GLN A 81 -2.62 -5.16 -0.85
CA GLN A 81 -3.75 -4.85 0.03
C GLN A 81 -3.75 -3.37 0.43
N LEU A 82 -4.94 -2.80 0.53
CA LEU A 82 -5.20 -1.47 1.11
C LEU A 82 -6.10 -1.63 2.32
N GLU A 83 -5.55 -1.38 3.50
CA GLU A 83 -6.24 -1.55 4.77
C GLU A 83 -6.29 -0.23 5.55
N GLY A 84 -7.41 0.04 6.20
CA GLY A 84 -7.64 1.28 6.95
C GLY A 84 -9.10 1.67 6.97
N GLN A 85 -9.39 2.92 7.35
CA GLN A 85 -10.76 3.43 7.30
C GLN A 85 -11.08 3.89 5.86
N GLU A 86 -12.11 3.28 5.26
CA GLU A 86 -12.47 3.50 3.85
C GLU A 86 -12.65 4.97 3.47
N ARG A 87 -13.16 5.79 4.39
CA ARG A 87 -13.32 7.24 4.18
C ARG A 87 -12.03 7.98 3.78
N TYR A 88 -10.86 7.39 4.04
CA TYR A 88 -9.55 7.95 3.70
C TYR A 88 -8.95 7.38 2.40
N PHE A 89 -9.53 6.35 1.80
CA PHE A 89 -8.94 5.68 0.62
C PHE A 89 -8.88 6.57 -0.63
N ASN A 90 -9.78 7.56 -0.71
CA ASN A 90 -9.83 8.51 -1.82
C ASN A 90 -9.10 9.83 -1.48
N GLU A 91 -8.37 9.90 -0.38
CA GLU A 91 -7.46 11.02 -0.11
C GLU A 91 -6.17 10.86 -0.93
N LEU A 92 -5.53 11.97 -1.27
CA LEU A 92 -4.25 11.97 -1.99
C LEU A 92 -3.15 11.35 -1.13
N PHE A 93 -2.36 10.46 -1.75
CA PHE A 93 -1.27 9.74 -1.09
C PHE A 93 -0.29 10.69 -0.40
N LEU A 94 -0.11 10.52 0.91
CA LEU A 94 0.75 11.33 1.79
C LEU A 94 0.54 12.85 1.69
N SER A 95 -0.60 13.30 1.17
CA SER A 95 -0.92 14.72 1.17
C SER A 95 -1.07 15.23 2.60
N SER A 96 -0.56 16.43 2.87
CA SER A 96 -0.82 17.10 4.14
C SER A 96 -2.28 17.54 4.14
N VAL A 97 -3.01 17.13 5.18
CA VAL A 97 -4.38 17.56 5.47
C VAL A 97 -4.38 19.04 5.89
#